data_AF-A0AAP1C9J0-F1
#
_entry.id   AF-A0AAP1C9J0-F1
#
_cell.length_a   1.000
_cell.length_b   1.000
_cell.length_c   1.000
_cell.angle_alpha   90.00
_cell.angle_beta   90.00
_cell.angle_gamma   90.00
#
_symmetry.space_group_name_H-M   'P 1'
#
loop_
_entity.id
_entity.type
_entity.pdbx_description
1 polymer ?
#
loop_
_entity_poly.entity_id
_entity_poly.type
_entity_poly.pdbx_seq_one_letter_code
_entity_poly.pdbx_strand_id
1 'polypeptide(L)'
;MLRPTNEDFQRWSGTGFAFFGTYLHPNPRWYKYVWQIWTPDSPLEGAEFLQHGPRYCTAQFREMEKRLFEAGVSGFIYNRQLPRRGLGQPFDLTHPRWANREWAPAWEDDPDPEWNGHK
;
A
#
# COMPACT_ATOMS: atom_id res chain seq x y z
N MET A 1 7.44 -10.93 9.65
CA MET A 1 6.51 -10.42 8.63
C MET A 1 6.31 -11.54 7.63
N LEU A 2 5.07 -11.93 7.31
CA LEU A 2 4.84 -12.96 6.29
C LEU A 2 5.20 -12.39 4.92
N ARG A 3 6.02 -13.14 4.18
CA ARG A 3 6.40 -12.78 2.81
C ARG A 3 5.27 -13.21 1.87
N PRO A 4 5.12 -12.53 0.72
CA PRO A 4 4.13 -12.90 -0.29
C PRO A 4 4.57 -14.16 -1.02
N THR A 5 4.54 -15.31 -0.34
CA THR A 5 4.92 -16.62 -0.90
C THR A 5 3.87 -17.66 -0.51
N ASN A 6 3.67 -18.66 -1.36
CA ASN A 6 2.80 -19.79 -1.09
C ASN A 6 3.25 -20.55 0.17
N GLU A 7 4.56 -20.70 0.39
CA GLU A 7 5.11 -21.31 1.61
C GLU A 7 4.63 -20.59 2.89
N ASP A 8 4.77 -19.26 2.94
CA ASP A 8 4.37 -18.47 4.10
C ASP A 8 2.82 -18.43 4.23
N PHE A 9 2.09 -18.47 3.12
CA PHE A 9 0.63 -18.58 3.10
C PHE A 9 0.13 -19.90 3.69
N GLN A 10 0.71 -21.02 3.28
CA GLN A 10 0.36 -22.35 3.83
C GLN A 10 0.68 -22.44 5.32
N ARG A 11 1.78 -21.83 5.76
CA ARG A 11 2.15 -21.76 7.19
C ARG A 11 1.21 -20.87 8.01
N TRP A 12 0.71 -19.79 7.42
CA TRP A 12 -0.21 -18.89 8.10
C TRP A 12 -1.56 -19.55 8.38
N SER A 13 -2.07 -20.35 7.44
CA SER A 13 -3.32 -21.15 7.58
C SER A 13 -4.58 -20.35 7.96
N GLY A 14 -4.56 -19.02 7.79
CA GLY A 14 -5.69 -18.15 8.10
C GLY A 14 -6.65 -17.99 6.92
N THR A 15 -7.81 -17.39 7.21
CA THR A 15 -8.81 -16.98 6.22
C THR A 15 -8.88 -15.46 6.14
N GLY A 16 -9.12 -14.93 4.94
CA GLY A 16 -9.17 -13.49 4.67
C GLY A 16 -7.79 -12.89 4.43
N PHE A 17 -7.59 -11.64 4.84
CA PHE A 17 -6.35 -10.90 4.57
C PHE A 17 -5.55 -10.64 5.84
N ALA A 18 -4.26 -10.96 5.82
CA ALA A 18 -3.31 -10.48 6.81
C ALA A 18 -2.69 -9.15 6.36
N PHE A 19 -2.74 -8.13 7.23
CA PHE A 19 -2.26 -6.78 6.92
C PHE A 19 -0.83 -6.54 7.43
N PHE A 20 0.05 -6.10 6.55
CA PHE A 20 1.43 -5.75 6.83
C PHE A 20 1.75 -4.34 6.33
N GLY A 21 1.56 -3.36 7.20
CA GLY A 21 1.78 -1.97 6.85
C GLY A 21 1.50 -1.03 8.00
N THR A 22 1.20 0.21 7.65
CA THR A 22 0.84 1.28 8.59
C THR A 22 -0.59 1.73 8.37
N TYR A 23 -1.25 2.19 9.42
CA TYR A 23 -2.57 2.81 9.28
C TYR A 23 -2.48 4.11 8.46
N LEU A 24 -3.59 4.47 7.83
CA LEU A 24 -3.74 5.76 7.16
C LEU A 24 -3.58 6.88 8.17
N HIS A 25 -2.68 7.82 7.88
CA HIS A 25 -2.43 8.97 8.74
C HIS A 25 -3.63 9.92 8.71
N PRO A 26 -4.10 10.48 9.84
CA PRO A 26 -5.29 11.33 9.87
C PRO A 26 -5.24 12.55 8.96
N ASN A 27 -4.03 13.06 8.68
CA ASN A 27 -3.82 14.12 7.69
C ASN A 27 -3.42 13.52 6.33
N PRO A 28 -4.34 13.49 5.34
CA PRO A 28 -4.08 12.89 4.03
C PRO A 28 -3.15 13.74 3.16
N ARG A 29 -2.96 15.02 3.51
CA ARG A 29 -2.02 15.91 2.82
C ARG A 29 -0.58 15.57 3.12
N TRP A 30 -0.29 14.86 4.20
CA TRP A 30 1.09 14.52 4.60
C TRP A 30 1.61 13.28 3.88
N TYR A 31 0.74 12.28 3.69
CA TYR A 31 1.17 10.99 3.18
C TYR A 31 0.19 10.44 2.14
N LYS A 32 0.75 9.86 1.09
CA LYS A 32 0.09 8.95 0.16
C LYS A 32 0.42 7.51 0.55
N TYR A 33 -0.46 6.59 0.18
CA TYR A 33 -0.24 5.17 0.43
C TYR A 33 -0.34 4.41 -0.89
N VAL A 34 0.68 3.61 -1.16
CA VAL A 34 0.67 2.64 -2.25
C VAL A 34 0.40 1.28 -1.64
N TRP A 35 -0.59 0.58 -2.18
CA TRP A 35 -1.08 -0.69 -1.68
C TRP A 35 -0.75 -1.81 -2.64
N GLN A 36 -0.52 -3.00 -2.12
CA GLN A 36 -0.39 -4.24 -2.89
C GLN A 36 -1.17 -5.34 -2.17
N ILE A 37 -1.84 -6.19 -2.95
CA ILE A 37 -2.55 -7.37 -2.44
C ILE A 37 -1.94 -8.58 -3.12
N TRP A 38 -1.31 -9.44 -2.34
CA TRP A 38 -0.80 -10.73 -2.81
C TRP A 38 -1.81 -11.82 -2.49
N THR A 39 -2.04 -12.72 -3.45
CA THR A 39 -2.88 -13.91 -3.31
C THR A 39 -2.08 -15.12 -3.82
N PRO A 40 -2.44 -16.36 -3.42
CA PRO A 40 -1.79 -17.58 -3.92
C PRO A 40 -1.77 -17.72 -5.45
N ASP A 41 -2.75 -17.13 -6.14
CA ASP A 41 -2.85 -17.11 -7.61
C ASP A 41 -1.87 -16.12 -8.29
N SER A 42 -1.12 -15.33 -7.51
CA SER A 42 -0.12 -14.42 -8.05
C SER A 42 1.01 -15.20 -8.71
N PRO A 43 1.43 -14.84 -9.95
CA PRO A 43 2.59 -15.46 -10.59
C PRO A 43 3.91 -14.99 -9.98
N LEU A 44 3.89 -13.93 -9.17
CA LEU A 44 5.05 -13.37 -8.49
C LEU A 44 5.02 -13.68 -7.01
N GLU A 45 6.20 -13.92 -6.44
CA GLU A 45 6.39 -14.18 -5.02
C GLU A 45 7.52 -13.33 -4.41
N GLY A 46 7.52 -13.23 -3.09
CA GLY A 46 8.60 -12.65 -2.30
C GLY A 46 8.99 -11.23 -2.74
N ALA A 47 10.29 -11.03 -2.97
CA ALA A 47 10.82 -9.72 -3.36
C ALA A 47 10.32 -9.27 -4.74
N GLU A 48 10.13 -10.19 -5.69
CA GLU A 48 9.66 -9.85 -7.03
C GLU A 48 8.24 -9.30 -7.00
N PHE A 49 7.35 -9.88 -6.18
CA PHE A 49 6.01 -9.32 -5.99
C PHE A 49 6.06 -7.91 -5.39
N LEU A 50 6.90 -7.68 -4.38
CA LEU A 50 7.01 -6.35 -3.75
C LEU A 50 7.60 -5.30 -4.70
N GLN A 51 8.45 -5.72 -5.63
CA GLN A 51 9.09 -4.83 -6.60
C GLN A 51 8.27 -4.60 -7.87
N HIS A 52 7.54 -5.61 -8.35
CA HIS A 52 6.91 -5.62 -9.68
C HIS A 52 5.42 -5.97 -9.67
N GLY A 53 4.89 -6.41 -8.53
CA GLY A 53 3.48 -6.73 -8.39
C GLY A 53 2.57 -5.50 -8.56
N PRO A 54 1.27 -5.73 -8.79
CA PRO A 54 0.30 -4.65 -8.96
C PRO A 54 0.32 -3.67 -7.78
N ARG A 55 0.25 -2.39 -8.10
CA ARG A 55 0.21 -1.28 -7.15
C ARG A 55 -1.09 -0.52 -7.31
N TYR A 56 -1.71 -0.18 -6.18
CA TYR A 56 -3.00 0.49 -6.15
C TYR A 56 -2.91 1.78 -5.33
N CYS A 57 -3.62 2.82 -5.78
CA CYS A 57 -3.97 3.95 -4.92
C CYS A 57 -4.99 3.52 -3.86
N THR A 58 -5.31 4.39 -2.90
CA THR A 58 -6.18 3.99 -1.77
C THR A 58 -7.58 3.60 -2.24
N ALA A 59 -8.16 4.35 -3.18
CA ALA A 59 -9.47 4.05 -3.74
C ALA A 59 -9.50 2.71 -4.51
N GLN A 60 -8.52 2.49 -5.41
CA GLN A 60 -8.40 1.24 -6.17
C GLN A 60 -8.17 0.03 -5.26
N PHE A 61 -7.36 0.20 -4.21
CA PHE A 61 -7.11 -0.84 -3.22
C PHE A 61 -8.40 -1.26 -2.54
N ARG A 62 -9.24 -0.32 -2.09
CA ARG A 62 -10.51 -0.63 -1.42
C ARG A 62 -11.51 -1.33 -2.32
N GLU A 63 -11.54 -0.95 -3.60
CA GLU A 63 -12.35 -1.66 -4.60
C GLU A 63 -11.86 -3.10 -4.80
N MET A 64 -10.56 -3.29 -4.97
CA MET A 64 -9.96 -4.61 -5.17
C MET A 64 -10.09 -5.50 -3.92
N GLU A 65 -9.82 -4.96 -2.73
CA GLU A 65 -9.97 -5.64 -1.45
C GLU A 65 -11.40 -6.14 -1.26
N LYS A 66 -12.40 -5.28 -1.51
CA LYS A 66 -13.81 -5.65 -1.44
C LYS A 66 -14.13 -6.78 -2.42
N ARG A 67 -13.72 -6.65 -3.68
CA ARG A 67 -13.96 -7.67 -4.72
C ARG A 67 -13.38 -9.03 -4.34
N LEU A 68 -12.13 -9.05 -3.85
CA LEU A 68 -11.47 -10.29 -3.45
C LEU A 68 -12.10 -10.90 -2.19
N PHE A 69 -12.49 -10.06 -1.23
CA PHE A 69 -13.20 -10.48 -0.04
C PHE A 69 -14.55 -11.13 -0.37
N GLU A 70 -15.35 -10.51 -1.25
CA GLU A 70 -16.63 -11.05 -1.72
C GLU A 70 -16.46 -12.37 -2.49
N ALA A 71 -15.31 -12.57 -3.14
CA ALA A 71 -14.94 -13.83 -3.79
C ALA A 71 -14.37 -14.89 -2.83
N GLY A 72 -14.27 -14.60 -1.52
CA GLY A 72 -13.71 -15.53 -0.53
C GLY A 72 -12.20 -15.73 -0.66
N VAL A 73 -11.50 -14.85 -1.38
CA VAL A 73 -10.05 -14.95 -1.58
C VAL A 73 -9.31 -14.53 -0.32
N SER A 74 -8.25 -15.26 0.01
CA SER A 74 -7.37 -14.98 1.13
C SER A 74 -5.97 -14.61 0.65
N GLY A 75 -5.24 -13.82 1.43
CA GLY A 75 -3.93 -13.34 1.01
C GLY A 75 -3.29 -12.35 1.98
N PHE A 76 -2.32 -11.61 1.48
CA PHE A 76 -1.55 -10.64 2.26
C PHE A 76 -1.67 -9.25 1.66
N ILE A 77 -1.92 -8.26 2.51
CA ILE A 77 -2.02 -6.85 2.13
C ILE A 77 -0.78 -6.13 2.63
N TYR A 78 -0.16 -5.37 1.74
CA TYR A 78 1.00 -4.54 2.04
C TYR A 78 0.68 -3.09 1.73
N ASN A 79 1.25 -2.18 2.51
CA ASN A 79 1.28 -0.77 2.10
C ASN A 79 2.64 -0.12 2.32
N ARG A 80 2.88 0.90 1.50
CA ARG A 80 4.04 1.78 1.61
C ARG A 80 3.57 3.21 1.71
N GLN A 81 3.93 3.85 2.82
CA GLN A 81 3.68 5.27 3.07
C GLN A 81 4.70 6.14 2.31
N LEU A 82 4.22 7.05 1.48
CA LEU A 82 5.03 8.01 0.73
C LEU A 82 4.75 9.42 1.26
N PRO A 83 5.75 10.18 1.71
CA PRO A 83 5.54 11.58 2.04
C PRO A 83 5.11 12.36 0.79
N ARG A 84 4.17 13.28 0.94
CA ARG A 84 3.69 14.14 -0.15
C ARG A 84 4.55 15.40 -0.24
N ARG A 85 4.80 15.84 -1.49
CA ARG A 85 5.32 17.18 -1.76
C ARG A 85 4.27 18.24 -1.43
N GLY A 86 4.68 19.50 -1.34
CA GLY A 86 3.76 20.63 -1.18
C GLY A 86 4.14 21.57 -0.04
N LEU A 87 3.49 22.73 -0.02
CA LEU A 87 3.66 23.75 1.02
C LEU A 87 2.98 23.31 2.33
N GLY A 88 3.55 23.69 3.48
CA GLY A 88 2.95 23.43 4.79
C GLY A 88 3.12 22.01 5.33
N GLN A 89 4.00 21.21 4.73
CA GLN A 89 4.31 19.86 5.20
C GLN A 89 5.37 19.90 6.32
N PRO A 90 5.30 19.00 7.32
CA PRO A 90 6.24 18.98 8.45
C PRO A 90 7.60 18.34 8.08
N PHE A 91 7.91 18.21 6.80
CA PHE A 91 9.10 17.48 6.34
C PHE A 91 10.26 18.45 6.08
N ASP A 92 11.26 18.40 6.95
CA ASP A 92 12.55 19.04 6.68
C ASP A 92 13.29 18.27 5.58
N LEU A 93 13.23 18.76 4.33
CA LEU A 93 13.84 18.13 3.16
C LEU A 93 15.38 18.04 3.23
N THR A 94 16.02 18.81 4.12
CA THR A 94 17.48 18.79 4.29
C THR A 94 17.93 17.61 5.17
N HIS A 95 17.01 17.01 5.92
CA HIS A 95 17.32 15.90 6.81
C HIS A 95 17.68 14.63 6.01
N PRO A 96 18.80 13.94 6.31
CA PRO A 96 19.29 12.78 5.53
C PRO A 96 18.28 11.64 5.34
N ARG A 97 17.35 11.46 6.27
CA ARG A 97 16.25 10.48 6.17
C ARG A 97 15.45 10.56 4.86
N TRP A 98 15.43 11.72 4.19
CA TRP A 98 14.66 11.94 2.98
C TRP A 98 15.45 11.82 1.69
N ALA A 99 16.78 11.76 1.75
CA ALA A 99 17.67 11.81 0.58
C ALA A 99 17.34 10.75 -0.48
N ASN A 100 16.93 9.55 -0.04
CA ASN A 100 16.59 8.43 -0.92
C ASN A 100 15.10 8.03 -0.82
N ARG A 101 14.24 8.94 -0.32
CA ARG A 101 12.81 8.64 -0.16
C ARG A 101 12.07 8.92 -1.46
N GLU A 102 11.17 8.02 -1.81
CA GLU A 102 10.20 8.27 -2.88
C GLU A 102 9.08 9.18 -2.36
N TRP A 103 8.72 10.18 -3.16
CA TRP A 103 7.76 11.21 -2.81
C TRP A 103 6.53 11.13 -3.70
N ALA A 104 5.36 11.26 -3.08
CA ALA A 104 4.12 11.43 -3.80
C ALA A 104 3.93 12.91 -4.21
N PRO A 105 3.10 13.17 -5.25
CA PRO A 105 2.66 14.53 -5.57
C PRO A 105 1.98 15.22 -4.37
N ALA A 106 1.88 16.54 -4.44
CA ALA A 106 1.01 17.29 -3.54
C ALA A 106 -0.43 16.79 -3.64
N TRP A 107 -1.21 16.99 -2.58
CA TRP A 107 -2.59 16.50 -2.52
C TRP A 107 -3.45 17.05 -3.66
N GLU A 108 -3.27 18.33 -3.97
CA GLU A 108 -4.00 19.10 -4.97
C GLU A 108 -3.67 18.63 -6.39
N ASP A 109 -2.45 18.17 -6.62
CA ASP A 109 -1.94 17.71 -7.92
C ASP A 109 -2.07 16.20 -8.12
N ASP A 110 -2.50 15.45 -7.10
CA ASP A 110 -2.63 14.01 -7.17
C ASP A 110 -3.91 13.62 -7.95
N PRO A 111 -3.78 12.93 -9.10
CA PRO A 111 -4.92 12.58 -9.94
C PRO A 111 -5.73 11.40 -9.40
N ASP A 112 -5.24 10.70 -8.37
CA ASP A 112 -5.92 9.53 -7.85
C ASP A 112 -7.29 9.90 -7.26
N PRO A 113 -8.30 9.04 -7.43
CA PRO A 113 -9.62 9.28 -6.88
C PRO A 113 -9.58 9.25 -5.35
N GLU A 114 -10.43 10.06 -4.74
CA GLU A 114 -10.53 10.14 -3.29
C GLU A 114 -11.34 8.96 -2.73
N TRP A 115 -10.85 8.39 -1.63
CA TRP A 115 -11.57 7.49 -0.75
C TRP A 115 -11.40 7.94 0.70
N ASN A 116 -12.50 8.32 1.35
CA ASN A 116 -12.53 8.74 2.76
C ASN A 116 -11.49 9.83 3.09
N GLY A 117 -11.36 10.85 2.24
CA GLY A 117 -10.37 11.91 2.42
C GLY A 117 -8.95 11.53 2.01
N HIS A 118 -8.69 10.35 1.43
CA HIS A 118 -7.37 9.93 0.95
C HIS A 118 -7.34 9.69 -0.56
N LYS A 119 -6.24 10.09 -1.20
CA LYS A 119 -5.88 9.75 -2.58
C LYS A 119 -4.77 8.70 -2.53
#